data_AF-A0A8H5V816-F1
#
_entry.id   AF-A0A8H5V816-F1
#
_cell.length_a   1.000
_cell.length_b   1.000
_cell.length_c   1.000
_cell.angle_alpha   90.00
_cell.angle_beta   90.00
_cell.angle_gamma   90.00
#
_symmetry.space_group_name_H-M   'P 1'
#
loop_
_entity.id
_entity.type
_entity.pdbx_description
1 polymer ?
#
loop_
_entity_poly.entity_id
_entity_poly.type
_entity_poly.pdbx_seq_one_letter_code
_entity_poly.pdbx_strand_id
1 'polypeptide(L)'
;MAPVDRVDHNALEQQLKDIIQDLYQIMVQVSTYDSVGRSSREVLINEIKTLSDSLRTVHSSASPPNNLPSVPPELVEYVEHGRNPDIYTREFVELVRRGNQLMRGKLNAFGTFRDVLAENITSAMPELRDDVAQVVEATGGVPPGRRNGEQPQQNGNATNHASSSAA
;
A
#
# COMPACT_ATOMS: atom_id res chain seq x y z
N MET A 1 10.21 4.89 -10.81
CA MET A 1 10.19 3.68 -9.96
C MET A 1 11.18 2.70 -10.55
N ALA A 2 12.16 2.25 -9.77
CA ALA A 2 13.14 1.28 -10.23
C ALA A 2 12.44 -0.06 -10.54
N PRO A 3 12.89 -0.83 -11.56
CA PRO A 3 12.32 -2.13 -11.84
C PRO A 3 12.69 -3.06 -10.68
N VAL A 4 11.70 -3.51 -9.93
CA VAL A 4 11.87 -4.57 -8.94
C VAL A 4 12.13 -5.83 -9.76
N ASP A 5 13.32 -6.43 -9.61
CA ASP A 5 13.61 -7.76 -10.15
C ASP A 5 12.46 -8.68 -9.74
N ARG A 6 11.68 -9.11 -10.73
CA ARG A 6 10.47 -9.90 -10.49
C ARG A 6 10.92 -11.30 -10.08
N VAL A 7 11.02 -11.53 -8.78
CA VAL A 7 11.02 -12.89 -8.24
C VAL A 7 9.85 -13.63 -8.88
N ASP A 8 10.09 -14.82 -9.42
CA ASP A 8 9.05 -15.62 -10.06
C ASP A 8 8.10 -16.18 -9.00
N HIS A 9 7.07 -15.39 -8.67
CA HIS A 9 6.07 -15.73 -7.67
C HIS A 9 5.31 -17.00 -8.03
N ASN A 10 5.11 -17.28 -9.33
CA ASN A 10 4.42 -18.49 -9.78
C ASN A 10 5.26 -19.73 -9.50
N ALA A 11 6.58 -19.65 -9.71
CA ALA A 11 7.48 -20.74 -9.38
C ALA A 11 7.50 -21.02 -7.87
N LEU A 12 7.56 -19.98 -7.04
CA LEU A 12 7.53 -20.14 -5.58
C LEU A 12 6.18 -20.71 -5.09
N GLU A 13 5.07 -20.24 -5.65
CA GLU A 13 3.74 -20.77 -5.36
C GLU A 13 3.63 -22.25 -5.74
N GLN A 14 4.18 -22.64 -6.90
CA GLN A 14 4.19 -24.03 -7.34
C GLN A 14 4.99 -24.90 -6.37
N GLN A 15 6.19 -24.47 -5.97
CA GLN A 15 7.00 -25.21 -5.01
C GLN A 15 6.30 -25.37 -3.64
N LEU A 16 5.55 -24.36 -3.19
CA LEU A 16 4.74 -24.47 -1.98
C LEU A 16 3.60 -25.48 -2.13
N LYS A 17 2.93 -25.53 -3.29
CA LYS A 17 1.91 -26.53 -3.59
C LYS A 17 2.49 -27.95 -3.61
N ASP A 18 3.68 -28.11 -4.19
CA ASP A 18 4.37 -29.39 -4.24
C ASP A 18 4.70 -29.90 -2.82
N ILE A 19 5.15 -29.02 -1.91
CA ILE A 19 5.37 -29.38 -0.50
C ILE A 19 4.08 -29.82 0.20
N ILE A 20 2.96 -29.11 -0.02
CA ILE A 20 1.66 -29.51 0.56
C ILE A 20 1.24 -30.89 0.03
N GLN A 21 1.49 -31.15 -1.26
CA GLN A 21 1.23 -32.44 -1.88
C GLN A 21 2.12 -33.55 -1.29
N ASP A 22 3.41 -33.30 -1.10
CA ASP A 22 4.36 -34.23 -0.46
C ASP A 22 3.88 -34.60 0.96
N LEU A 23 3.47 -33.60 1.76
CA LEU A 23 2.93 -33.81 3.11
C LEU A 23 1.65 -34.65 3.10
N TYR A 24 0.74 -34.37 2.16
CA TYR A 24 -0.50 -35.15 2.01
C TYR A 24 -0.20 -36.60 1.63
N GLN A 25 0.71 -36.81 0.69
CA GLN A 25 1.13 -38.14 0.25
C GLN A 25 1.75 -38.96 1.38
N ILE A 26 2.63 -38.34 2.19
CA ILE A 26 3.20 -38.95 3.39
C ILE A 26 2.10 -39.34 4.37
N MET A 27 1.14 -38.45 4.65
CA MET A 27 0.01 -38.74 5.54
C MET A 27 -0.77 -39.99 5.08
N VAL A 28 -1.09 -40.08 3.79
CA VAL A 28 -1.80 -41.23 3.21
C VAL A 28 -0.98 -42.52 3.35
N GLN A 29 0.31 -42.48 3.02
CA GLN A 29 1.20 -43.66 3.13
C GLN A 29 1.37 -44.13 4.58
N VAL A 30 1.45 -43.21 5.53
CA VAL A 30 1.53 -43.54 6.96
C VAL A 30 0.21 -44.15 7.46
N SER A 31 -0.94 -43.61 7.06
CA SER A 31 -2.25 -44.15 7.46
C SER A 31 -2.50 -45.59 6.96
N THR A 32 -1.89 -45.98 5.86
CA THR A 32 -2.02 -47.31 5.23
C THR A 32 -0.80 -48.19 5.45
N TYR A 33 0.11 -47.76 6.33
CA TYR A 33 1.39 -48.42 6.54
C TYR A 33 1.19 -49.88 6.97
N ASP A 34 1.81 -50.79 6.21
CA ASP A 34 1.75 -52.24 6.40
C ASP A 34 0.35 -52.89 6.34
N SER A 35 -0.68 -52.14 5.92
CA SER A 35 -2.07 -52.64 5.85
C SER A 35 -2.30 -53.69 4.74
N VAL A 36 -1.38 -53.82 3.79
CA VAL A 36 -1.53 -54.68 2.59
C VAL A 36 -0.43 -55.76 2.49
N GLY A 37 0.33 -56.01 3.55
CA GLY A 37 1.37 -57.05 3.58
C GLY A 37 2.55 -56.84 2.62
N ARG A 38 2.64 -55.66 1.98
CA ARG A 38 3.81 -55.18 1.23
C ARG A 38 4.47 -54.08 2.05
N SER A 39 5.79 -54.19 2.24
CA SER A 39 6.55 -53.17 2.95
C SER A 39 6.52 -51.85 2.17
N SER A 40 5.79 -50.84 2.68
CA SER A 40 5.78 -49.47 2.15
C SER A 40 6.96 -48.63 2.66
N ARG A 41 7.92 -49.25 3.35
CA ARG A 41 9.05 -48.59 3.99
C ARG A 41 9.93 -47.82 3.00
N GLU A 42 10.29 -48.42 1.88
CA GLU A 42 11.15 -47.77 0.89
C GLU A 42 10.47 -46.57 0.24
N VAL A 43 9.16 -46.68 -0.03
CA VAL A 43 8.36 -45.59 -0.58
C VAL A 43 8.32 -44.42 0.40
N LEU A 44 8.02 -44.68 1.68
CA LEU A 44 7.98 -43.64 2.71
C LEU A 44 9.33 -42.94 2.89
N ILE A 45 10.45 -43.69 2.84
CA ILE A 45 11.80 -43.11 2.90
C ILE A 45 12.03 -42.17 1.70
N ASN A 46 11.58 -42.56 0.51
CA ASN A 46 11.72 -41.74 -0.68
C ASN A 46 10.85 -40.47 -0.59
N GLU A 47 9.60 -40.55 -0.13
CA GLU A 47 8.74 -39.37 0.05
C GLU A 47 9.34 -38.37 1.06
N ILE A 48 9.91 -38.86 2.17
CA ILE A 48 10.57 -37.99 3.16
C ILE A 48 11.79 -37.29 2.54
N LYS A 49 12.55 -37.98 1.68
CA LYS A 49 13.67 -37.36 0.95
C LYS A 49 13.17 -36.31 -0.04
N THR A 50 12.12 -36.62 -0.80
CA THR A 50 11.47 -35.66 -1.71
C THR A 50 11.04 -34.41 -0.95
N LEU A 51 10.33 -34.56 0.18
CA LEU A 51 9.93 -33.43 1.03
C LEU A 51 11.13 -32.59 1.50
N SER A 52 12.21 -33.26 1.92
CA SER A 52 13.44 -32.58 2.34
C SER A 52 14.06 -31.75 1.20
N ASP A 53 14.09 -32.29 -0.01
CA ASP A 53 14.62 -31.61 -1.19
C ASP A 53 13.70 -30.46 -1.64
N SER A 54 12.37 -30.65 -1.58
CA SER A 54 11.35 -29.61 -1.85
C SER A 54 11.49 -28.43 -0.89
N LEU A 55 11.61 -28.69 0.43
CA LEU A 55 11.83 -27.65 1.45
C LEU A 55 13.13 -26.87 1.23
N ARG A 56 14.22 -27.58 0.88
CA ARG A 56 15.51 -26.95 0.58
C ARG A 56 15.44 -26.07 -0.66
N THR A 57 14.71 -26.52 -1.68
CA THR A 57 14.48 -25.78 -2.92
C THR A 57 13.74 -24.48 -2.65
N VAL A 58 12.61 -24.53 -1.92
CA VAL A 58 11.86 -23.33 -1.50
C VAL A 58 12.75 -22.38 -0.72
N HIS A 59 13.48 -22.86 0.29
CA HIS A 59 14.35 -22.01 1.09
C HIS A 59 15.39 -21.28 0.20
N SER A 60 16.04 -22.00 -0.72
CA SER A 60 17.02 -21.40 -1.62
C SER A 60 16.42 -20.39 -2.59
N SER A 61 15.19 -20.64 -3.07
CA SER A 61 14.48 -19.75 -4.00
C SER A 61 13.98 -18.47 -3.35
N ALA A 62 13.63 -18.53 -2.05
CA ALA A 62 13.15 -17.43 -1.24
C ALA A 62 14.28 -16.66 -0.50
N SER A 63 15.52 -17.15 -0.60
CA SER A 63 16.71 -16.55 0.03
C SER A 63 17.42 -15.58 -0.92
N PRO A 64 18.25 -14.66 -0.39
CA PRO A 64 19.08 -13.76 -1.19
C PRO A 64 19.87 -14.53 -2.27
N PRO A 65 19.93 -14.03 -3.53
CA PRO A 65 19.63 -12.66 -3.96
C PRO A 65 18.14 -12.35 -4.24
N ASN A 66 17.23 -13.33 -4.11
CA ASN A 66 15.80 -13.13 -4.36
C ASN A 66 15.15 -12.44 -3.15
N ASN A 67 15.18 -11.11 -3.13
CA ASN A 67 14.54 -10.33 -2.07
C ASN A 67 13.02 -10.35 -2.24
N LEU A 68 12.34 -11.13 -1.39
CA LEU A 68 10.88 -11.08 -1.29
C LEU A 68 10.41 -9.72 -0.79
N PRO A 69 9.19 -9.28 -1.16
CA PRO A 69 8.60 -8.07 -0.63
C PRO A 69 8.50 -8.14 0.90
N SER A 70 8.75 -7.02 1.57
CA SER A 70 8.52 -6.91 3.01
C SER A 70 7.03 -7.02 3.30
N VAL A 71 6.65 -7.95 4.16
CA VAL A 71 5.27 -8.13 4.64
C VAL A 71 5.14 -7.49 6.02
N PRO A 72 4.13 -6.63 6.26
CA PRO A 72 3.82 -6.11 7.59
C PRO A 72 3.62 -7.22 8.63
N PRO A 73 4.15 -7.11 9.86
CA PRO A 73 3.96 -8.12 10.90
C PRO A 73 2.49 -8.41 11.21
N GLU A 74 1.64 -7.39 11.14
CA GLU A 74 0.20 -7.52 11.39
C GLU A 74 -0.47 -8.41 10.32
N LEU A 75 0.04 -8.40 9.08
CA LEU A 75 -0.46 -9.31 8.03
C LEU A 75 -0.10 -10.77 8.32
N VAL A 76 1.07 -11.03 8.93
CA VAL A 76 1.46 -12.37 9.36
C VAL A 76 0.51 -12.86 10.46
N GLU A 77 0.21 -12.01 11.44
CA GLU A 77 -0.74 -12.31 12.51
C GLU A 77 -2.15 -12.66 11.95
N TYR A 78 -2.62 -11.98 10.90
CA TYR A 78 -3.88 -12.32 10.25
C TYR A 78 -3.88 -13.76 9.71
N VAL A 79 -2.79 -14.15 9.02
CA VAL A 79 -2.66 -15.49 8.44
C VAL A 79 -2.52 -16.55 9.54
N GLU A 80 -1.77 -16.29 10.61
CA GLU A 80 -1.61 -17.21 11.75
C GLU A 80 -2.95 -17.52 12.44
N HIS A 81 -3.85 -16.54 12.52
CA HIS A 81 -5.19 -16.73 13.07
C HIS A 81 -6.22 -17.25 12.05
N GLY A 82 -5.81 -17.57 10.82
CA GLY A 82 -6.70 -18.04 9.76
C GLY A 82 -7.66 -16.96 9.21
N ARG A 83 -7.37 -15.67 9.44
CA ARG A 83 -8.15 -14.55 8.91
C ARG A 83 -7.69 -14.22 7.49
N ASN A 84 -8.63 -13.81 6.63
CA ASN A 84 -8.29 -13.38 5.27
C ASN A 84 -7.39 -12.12 5.32
N PRO A 85 -6.14 -12.17 4.78
CA PRO A 85 -5.23 -11.02 4.76
C PRO A 85 -5.74 -9.82 3.94
N ASP A 86 -6.67 -10.03 3.01
CA ASP A 86 -7.29 -8.94 2.24
C ASP A 86 -8.03 -7.95 3.14
N ILE A 87 -8.52 -8.41 4.30
CA ILE A 87 -9.23 -7.54 5.24
C ILE A 87 -8.28 -6.49 5.82
N TYR A 88 -7.03 -6.85 6.15
CA TYR A 88 -6.04 -5.88 6.60
C TYR A 88 -5.79 -4.80 5.54
N THR A 89 -5.61 -5.20 4.28
CA THR A 89 -5.35 -4.23 3.20
C THR A 89 -6.53 -3.29 3.00
N ARG A 90 -7.76 -3.80 3.09
CA ARG A 90 -8.98 -3.00 3.06
C ARG A 90 -9.05 -2.02 4.23
N GLU A 91 -8.86 -2.50 5.46
CA GLU A 91 -8.86 -1.67 6.68
C GLU A 91 -7.79 -0.58 6.61
N PHE A 92 -6.60 -0.90 6.08
CA PHE A 92 -5.51 0.05 5.87
C PHE A 92 -5.90 1.17 4.89
N VAL A 93 -6.49 0.82 3.75
CA VAL A 93 -6.98 1.81 2.78
C VAL A 93 -8.09 2.67 3.39
N GLU A 94 -9.01 2.07 4.14
CA GLU A 94 -10.07 2.80 4.85
C GLU A 94 -9.51 3.77 5.90
N LEU A 95 -8.49 3.34 6.65
CA LEU A 95 -7.78 4.14 7.64
C LEU A 95 -7.06 5.33 6.98
N VAL A 96 -6.29 5.09 5.92
CA VAL A 96 -5.59 6.15 5.18
C VAL A 96 -6.58 7.15 4.60
N ARG A 97 -7.69 6.68 4.01
CA ARG A 97 -8.74 7.56 3.48
C ARG A 97 -9.36 8.42 4.59
N ARG A 98 -9.72 7.82 5.73
CA ARG A 98 -10.27 8.54 6.88
C ARG A 98 -9.28 9.56 7.44
N GLY A 99 -8.00 9.18 7.56
CA GLY A 99 -6.92 10.06 8.00
C GLY A 99 -6.73 11.26 7.08
N ASN A 100 -6.69 11.04 5.77
CA ASN A 100 -6.56 12.11 4.78
C ASN A 100 -7.74 13.08 4.79
N GLN A 101 -8.97 12.56 4.92
CA GLN A 101 -10.17 13.40 5.04
C GLN A 101 -10.15 14.22 6.32
N LEU A 102 -9.80 13.59 7.46
CA LEU A 102 -9.69 14.26 8.74
C LEU A 102 -8.63 15.38 8.70
N MET A 103 -7.47 15.13 8.11
CA MET A 103 -6.41 16.13 7.97
C MET A 103 -6.85 17.29 7.09
N ARG A 104 -7.49 17.03 5.94
CA ARG A 104 -8.08 18.10 5.11
C ARG A 104 -9.12 18.91 5.88
N GLY A 105 -9.99 18.25 6.65
CA GLY A 105 -10.97 18.92 7.49
C GLY A 105 -10.32 19.84 8.53
N LYS A 106 -9.28 19.37 9.22
CA LYS A 106 -8.51 20.17 10.18
C LYS A 106 -7.84 21.37 9.51
N LEU A 107 -7.17 21.17 8.37
CA LEU A 107 -6.53 22.25 7.62
C LEU A 107 -7.54 23.33 7.21
N ASN A 108 -8.70 22.93 6.71
CA ASN A 108 -9.77 23.86 6.36
C ASN A 108 -10.30 24.61 7.59
N ALA A 109 -10.55 23.91 8.71
CA ALA A 109 -11.03 24.54 9.93
C ALA A 109 -10.03 25.55 10.51
N PHE A 110 -8.73 25.22 10.51
CA PHE A 110 -7.68 26.16 10.92
C PHE A 110 -7.55 27.34 9.96
N GLY A 111 -7.72 27.12 8.65
CA GLY A 111 -7.77 28.19 7.65
C GLY A 111 -8.92 29.16 7.91
N THR A 112 -10.14 28.65 8.14
CA THR A 112 -11.31 29.48 8.48
C THR A 112 -11.10 30.21 9.80
N PHE A 113 -10.57 29.54 10.83
CA PHE A 113 -10.30 30.16 12.12
C PHE A 113 -9.28 31.31 12.00
N ARG A 114 -8.19 31.09 11.26
CA ARG A 114 -7.20 32.13 10.94
C ARG A 114 -7.86 33.33 10.29
N ASP A 115 -8.68 33.12 9.27
CA ASP A 115 -9.31 34.21 8.51
C ASP A 115 -10.25 35.05 9.38
N VAL A 116 -11.09 34.41 10.19
CA VAL A 116 -12.01 35.09 11.13
C VAL A 116 -11.23 35.84 12.21
N LEU A 117 -10.16 35.24 12.75
CA LEU A 117 -9.32 35.89 13.75
C LEU A 117 -8.62 37.12 13.17
N ALA A 118 -8.06 37.01 11.97
CA ALA A 118 -7.41 38.11 11.27
C ALA A 118 -8.38 39.28 11.02
N GLU A 119 -9.61 39.00 10.60
CA GLU A 119 -10.65 40.02 10.42
C GLU A 119 -10.98 40.75 11.73
N ASN A 120 -11.19 40.00 12.82
CA ASN A 120 -11.49 40.58 14.13
C ASN A 120 -10.33 41.44 14.66
N ILE A 121 -9.07 41.01 14.50
CA ILE A 121 -7.91 41.80 14.92
C ILE A 121 -7.80 43.08 14.08
N THR A 122 -7.96 42.98 12.75
CA THR A 122 -7.91 44.12 11.82
C THR A 122 -9.00 45.17 12.10
N SER A 123 -10.16 44.71 12.59
CA SER A 123 -11.29 45.56 12.99
C SER A 123 -11.06 46.22 14.35
N ALA A 124 -10.59 45.46 15.35
CA ALA A 124 -10.39 45.94 16.71
C ALA A 124 -9.12 46.78 16.91
N MET A 125 -8.06 46.49 16.13
CA MET A 125 -6.73 47.09 16.22
C MET A 125 -6.23 47.45 14.80
N PRO A 126 -6.68 48.58 14.22
CA PRO A 126 -6.34 48.98 12.86
C PRO A 126 -4.84 49.22 12.63
N GLU A 127 -4.07 49.47 13.68
CA GLU A 127 -2.60 49.65 13.64
C GLU A 127 -1.85 48.34 13.33
N LEU A 128 -2.47 47.18 13.54
CA LEU A 128 -1.86 45.86 13.31
C LEU A 128 -2.15 45.27 11.93
N ARG A 129 -2.82 46.02 11.03
CA ARG A 129 -3.31 45.49 9.74
C ARG A 129 -2.21 44.90 8.87
N ASP A 130 -1.08 45.59 8.77
CA ASP A 130 0.03 45.16 7.91
C ASP A 130 0.71 43.91 8.47
N ASP A 131 0.89 43.85 9.80
CA ASP A 131 1.45 42.68 10.48
C ASP A 131 0.52 41.45 10.35
N VAL A 132 -0.79 41.64 10.54
CA VAL A 132 -1.80 40.58 10.38
C VAL A 132 -1.83 40.09 8.93
N ALA A 133 -1.75 40.99 7.95
CA ALA A 133 -1.69 40.62 6.54
C ALA A 133 -0.45 39.75 6.23
N GLN A 134 0.71 40.12 6.78
CA GLN A 134 1.94 39.34 6.63
C GLN A 134 1.82 37.93 7.21
N VAL A 135 1.23 37.79 8.41
CA VAL A 135 1.02 36.48 9.07
C VAL A 135 0.02 35.62 8.31
N VAL A 136 -1.06 36.20 7.80
CA VAL A 136 -2.06 35.47 6.99
C VAL A 136 -1.43 34.94 5.71
N GLU A 137 -0.63 35.76 5.01
CA GLU A 137 0.07 35.34 3.79
C GLU A 137 1.12 34.25 4.09
N ALA A 138 1.91 34.42 5.15
CA ALA A 138 2.91 33.43 5.58
C ALA A 138 2.31 32.07 5.98
N THR A 139 1.04 32.05 6.40
CA THR A 139 0.30 30.83 6.76
C THR A 139 -0.59 30.30 5.63
N GLY A 140 -0.39 30.79 4.39
CA GLY A 140 -1.08 30.30 3.19
C GLY A 140 -2.51 30.82 3.04
N GLY A 141 -2.81 31.99 3.60
CA GLY A 141 -4.11 32.66 3.53
C GLY A 141 -4.11 33.86 2.61
N VAL A 142 -5.30 34.33 2.28
CA VAL A 142 -5.48 35.57 1.50
C VAL A 142 -5.78 36.72 2.48
N PRO A 143 -4.96 37.78 2.52
CA PRO A 143 -5.17 38.91 3.43
C PRO A 143 -6.54 39.61 3.22
N PRO A 144 -7.18 40.06 4.31
CA PRO A 144 -8.41 40.85 4.23
C PRO A 144 -8.12 42.19 3.54
N GLY A 145 -8.65 42.37 2.32
CA GLY A 145 -8.39 43.54 1.46
C GLY A 145 -8.04 43.17 0.01
N ARG A 146 -7.33 42.06 -0.22
CA ARG A 146 -7.04 41.55 -1.59
C ARG A 146 -8.18 40.73 -2.20
N ARG A 147 -9.13 40.23 -1.39
CA ARG A 147 -10.27 39.40 -1.87
C ARG A 147 -11.19 40.09 -2.90
N ASN A 148 -11.22 41.42 -2.95
CA ASN A 148 -12.12 42.18 -3.83
C ASN A 148 -11.46 42.67 -5.14
N GLY A 149 -10.17 42.38 -5.38
CA GLY A 149 -9.38 43.11 -6.38
C GLY A 149 -9.02 42.38 -7.67
N GLU A 150 -8.93 41.04 -7.71
CA GLU A 150 -8.33 40.35 -8.86
C GLU A 150 -9.09 39.05 -9.21
N GLN A 151 -10.04 39.16 -10.14
CA GLN A 151 -10.40 38.01 -10.97
C GLN A 151 -9.28 37.81 -12.01
N PRO A 152 -8.69 36.61 -12.13
CA PRO A 152 -7.75 36.35 -13.22
C PRO A 152 -8.52 36.36 -14.54
N GLN A 153 -8.17 37.32 -15.40
CA GLN A 153 -8.71 37.46 -16.74
C GLN A 153 -8.35 36.19 -17.54
N GLN A 154 -9.35 35.35 -17.77
CA GLN A 154 -9.25 34.16 -18.63
C GLN A 154 -9.07 34.62 -20.07
N ASN A 155 -7.82 34.76 -20.52
CA ASN A 155 -7.52 35.10 -21.90
C ASN A 155 -7.60 33.80 -22.73
N GLY A 156 -8.74 33.61 -23.38
CA GLY A 156 -8.97 32.51 -24.32
C GLY A 156 -8.09 32.68 -25.54
N ASN A 157 -7.04 31.86 -25.67
CA ASN A 157 -6.32 31.70 -26.92
C ASN A 157 -6.67 30.33 -27.52
N ALA A 158 -7.74 30.31 -28.31
CA ALA A 158 -8.06 29.21 -29.20
C ALA A 158 -6.97 29.15 -30.28
N THR A 159 -6.01 28.24 -30.11
CA THR A 159 -5.06 27.92 -31.17
C THR A 159 -5.54 26.63 -31.82
N ASN A 160 -6.22 26.80 -32.95
CA ASN A 160 -6.55 25.74 -33.89
C ASN A 160 -5.29 24.99 -34.29
N HIS A 161 -5.16 23.71 -33.89
CA HIS A 161 -4.28 22.79 -34.61
C HIS A 161 -5.10 22.08 -35.68
N ALA A 162 -4.97 22.62 -36.88
CA ALA A 162 -5.39 22.00 -38.12
C ALA A 162 -4.72 20.64 -38.28
N SER A 163 -5.55 19.68 -38.67
CA SER A 163 -5.19 18.47 -39.38
C SER A 163 -4.32 18.80 -40.60
N SER A 164 -3.15 18.16 -40.69
CA SER A 164 -2.50 17.90 -41.97
C SER A 164 -1.83 16.53 -41.95
N SER A 165 -2.37 15.68 -42.81
CA SER A 165 -1.75 14.49 -43.38
C SER A 165 -0.39 14.82 -44.01
N ALA A 166 0.59 13.92 -43.90
CA ALA A 166 1.38 13.39 -45.04
C ALA A 166 2.51 12.45 -44.57
N ALA A 167 2.62 11.33 -45.31
CA ALA A 167 3.70 10.33 -45.41
C ALA A 167 3.93 9.35 -44.26
#